data_AF-A0A0M2SY09-F1
#
_entry.id   AF-A0A0M2SY09-F1
#
_cell.length_a   1.000
_cell.length_b   1.000
_cell.length_c   1.000
_cell.angle_alpha   90.00
_cell.angle_beta   90.00
_cell.angle_gamma   90.00
#
_symmetry.space_group_name_H-M   'P 1'
#
loop_
_entity.id
_entity.type
_entity.pdbx_description
1 polymer ?
#
loop_
_entity_poly.entity_id
_entity_poly.type
_entity_poly.pdbx_seq_one_letter_code
_entity_poly.pdbx_strand_id
1 'polypeptide(L)' 'MKRDWRFFIWNGSSKKIMKRYKLKNNFKGFKKGTQFYLVVESEFIGIKEFVLRTEDFKIRMAINEKELHKYFVRF' A
#
# COMPACT_ATOMS: atom_id res chain seq x y z
N MET A 1 32.90 -24.01 16.83
CA MET A 1 31.62 -23.72 16.16
C MET A 1 30.94 -22.56 16.90
N LYS A 2 31.18 -21.30 16.48
CA LYS A 2 30.61 -20.10 17.14
C LYS A 2 29.20 -19.87 16.57
N ARG A 3 28.18 -19.97 17.42
CA ARG A 3 26.81 -19.55 17.07
C ARG A 3 26.78 -18.02 17.12
N ASP A 4 26.71 -17.40 15.95
CA ASP A 4 26.59 -15.95 15.81
C ASP A 4 25.14 -15.53 16.11
N TRP A 5 24.94 -14.84 17.22
CA TRP A 5 23.63 -14.37 17.70
C TRP A 5 23.12 -13.11 16.97
N ARG A 6 23.85 -12.61 15.97
CA ARG A 6 23.38 -11.51 15.09
C ARG A 6 22.16 -11.86 14.25
N PHE A 7 21.85 -13.16 14.07
CA PHE A 7 20.65 -13.59 13.34
C PHE A 7 19.33 -13.35 14.11
N PHE A 8 19.36 -13.14 15.42
CA PHE A 8 18.13 -12.98 16.22
C PHE A 8 17.74 -11.52 16.51
N ILE A 9 18.62 -10.55 16.22
CA ILE A 9 18.33 -9.12 16.35
C ILE A 9 18.77 -8.41 15.06
N TRP A 10 18.22 -8.81 13.90
CA TRP A 10 18.19 -7.96 12.71
C TRP A 10 17.25 -8.53 11.64
N ASN A 11 16.09 -7.89 11.45
CA ASN A 11 15.42 -7.90 10.15
C ASN A 11 15.11 -6.45 9.75
N GLY A 12 16.15 -5.61 9.84
CA GLY A 12 16.20 -4.31 9.20
C GLY A 12 16.44 -4.45 7.71
N SER A 13 15.45 -4.94 6.95
CA SER A 13 15.26 -4.72 5.51
C SER A 13 14.12 -5.59 4.98
N SER A 14 12.89 -5.32 5.42
CA SER A 14 11.74 -5.70 4.59
C SER A 14 11.53 -4.66 3.50
N LYS A 15 12.44 -4.58 2.52
CA LYS A 15 12.13 -3.94 1.24
C LYS A 15 11.21 -4.88 0.45
N LYS A 16 10.06 -5.22 1.04
CA LYS A 16 8.91 -5.70 0.28
C LYS A 16 8.58 -4.51 -0.60
N ILE A 17 8.77 -4.66 -1.92
CA ILE A 17 8.48 -3.58 -2.88
C ILE A 17 6.99 -3.25 -2.69
N MET A 18 6.70 -2.17 -1.96
CA MET A 18 5.34 -1.75 -1.68
C MET A 18 4.67 -1.45 -3.02
N LYS A 19 3.52 -2.06 -3.29
CA LYS A 19 2.80 -1.80 -4.55
C LYS A 19 2.45 -0.31 -4.59
N ARG A 20 2.69 0.34 -5.73
CA ARG A 20 2.37 1.76 -5.95
C ARG A 20 1.15 1.88 -6.84
N TYR A 21 0.33 2.87 -6.53
CA TYR A 21 -0.88 3.21 -7.28
C TYR A 21 -0.91 4.70 -7.56
N LYS A 22 -1.39 5.06 -8.75
CA LYS A 22 -1.58 6.44 -9.18
C LYS A 22 -3.04 6.68 -9.50
N LEU A 23 -3.56 7.85 -9.15
CA LEU A 23 -4.91 8.24 -9.52
C LEU A 23 -5.04 8.49 -11.03
N LYS A 24 -5.99 7.81 -11.67
CA LYS A 24 -6.42 8.03 -13.05
C LYS A 24 -7.29 9.28 -13.16
N ASN A 25 -8.12 9.55 -12.15
CA ASN A 25 -9.09 10.65 -12.06
C ASN A 25 -9.07 11.26 -10.64
N ASN A 26 -9.67 12.44 -10.45
CA ASN A 26 -9.83 13.03 -9.11
C ASN A 26 -10.70 12.11 -8.22
N PHE A 27 -10.32 11.96 -6.96
CA PHE A 27 -11.00 11.05 -6.03
C PHE A 27 -10.80 11.46 -4.57
N LYS A 28 -11.87 11.52 -3.78
CA LYS A 28 -11.86 11.85 -2.33
C LYS A 28 -10.97 13.05 -1.96
N GLY A 29 -11.03 14.12 -2.77
CA GLY A 29 -10.24 15.35 -2.56
C GLY A 29 -8.82 15.33 -3.15
N PHE A 30 -8.34 14.19 -3.65
CA PHE A 30 -7.05 14.07 -4.31
C PHE A 30 -7.15 14.29 -5.82
N LYS A 31 -6.12 14.90 -6.39
CA LYS A 31 -6.06 15.19 -7.82
C LYS A 31 -5.58 13.98 -8.62
N LYS A 32 -5.99 13.89 -9.88
CA LYS A 32 -5.41 12.96 -10.86
C LYS A 32 -3.89 13.03 -10.80
N GLY A 33 -3.26 11.86 -10.79
CA GLY A 33 -1.82 11.72 -10.76
C GLY A 33 -1.17 11.64 -9.38
N THR A 34 -1.92 11.89 -8.29
CA THR A 34 -1.41 11.64 -6.93
C THR A 34 -1.04 10.17 -6.76
N GLN A 35 0.10 9.93 -6.10
CA GLN A 35 0.68 8.60 -5.89
C GLN A 35 0.44 8.12 -4.47
N PHE A 36 0.21 6.81 -4.36
CA PHE A 36 -0.07 6.13 -3.12
C PHE A 36 0.68 4.81 -3.03
N TYR A 37 1.07 4.45 -1.81
CA TYR A 37 1.54 3.14 -1.45
C TYR A 37 0.38 2.28 -0.96
N LEU A 38 0.29 1.03 -1.43
CA LEU A 38 -0.58 0.03 -0.83
C LEU A 38 0.09 -0.51 0.44
N VAL A 39 -0.58 -0.31 1.57
CA VAL A 39 -0.11 -0.72 2.89
C VAL A 39 -0.79 -2.01 3.32
N VAL A 40 -2.09 -2.15 3.04
CA VAL A 40 -2.88 -3.32 3.41
C VAL A 40 -3.77 -3.73 2.26
N GLU A 41 -3.87 -5.03 2.03
CA GLU A 41 -4.80 -5.70 1.13
C GLU A 41 -5.43 -6.82 1.95
N SER A 42 -6.74 -6.80 2.12
CA SER A 42 -7.48 -7.78 2.92
C SER A 42 -8.74 -8.23 2.19
N GLU A 43 -9.08 -9.50 2.34
CA GLU A 43 -10.31 -10.08 1.81
C GLU A 43 -11.04 -10.82 2.93
N PHE A 44 -12.32 -10.51 3.14
CA PHE A 44 -13.16 -11.18 4.12
C PHE A 44 -14.52 -11.49 3.52
N ILE A 45 -14.87 -12.79 3.46
CA ILE A 45 -16.12 -13.31 2.87
C ILE A 45 -16.39 -12.70 1.48
N GLY A 46 -15.37 -12.70 0.62
CA GLY A 46 -15.45 -12.18 -0.76
C GLY A 46 -15.47 -10.65 -0.89
N ILE A 47 -15.32 -9.91 0.21
CA ILE A 47 -15.21 -8.45 0.19
C ILE A 47 -13.72 -8.08 0.30
N LYS A 48 -13.18 -7.45 -0.75
CA LYS A 48 -11.80 -6.95 -0.76
C LYS A 48 -11.73 -5.47 -0.38
N GLU A 49 -10.84 -5.19 0.56
CA GLU A 49 -10.51 -3.84 1.01
C GLU A 49 -9.02 -3.56 0.88
N PHE A 50 -8.70 -2.32 0.56
CA PHE A 50 -7.36 -1.84 0.31
C PHE A 50 -7.11 -0.58 1.12
N VAL A 51 -5.94 -0.51 1.75
CA VAL A 51 -5.50 0.68 2.47
C VAL A 51 -4.32 1.29 1.72
N LEU A 52 -4.55 2.50 1.21
CA LEU A 52 -3.56 3.32 0.54
C LEU A 52 -3.02 4.40 1.48
N ARG A 53 -1.73 4.74 1.34
CA ARG A 53 -1.10 5.90 1.98
C ARG A 53 -0.43 6.82 0.98
N THR A 54 -0.45 8.11 1.24
CA THR A 54 0.33 9.10 0.46
C THR A 54 1.83 8.87 0.62
N GLU A 55 2.63 9.42 -0.29
CA GLU A 55 4.09 9.25 -0.26
C GLU A 55 4.75 9.88 0.97
N ASP A 56 4.15 10.94 1.50
CA ASP A 56 4.54 11.57 2.76
C ASP A 56 4.00 10.85 4.00
N PHE A 57 3.30 9.72 3.81
CA PHE A 57 2.68 8.87 4.83
C PHE A 57 1.69 9.58 5.77
N LYS A 58 1.29 10.82 5.46
CA LYS A 58 0.39 11.62 6.32
C LYS A 58 -1.05 11.16 6.25
N ILE A 59 -1.51 10.74 5.07
CA ILE A 59 -2.93 10.42 4.86
C ILE A 59 -3.08 8.94 4.55
N ARG A 60 -4.05 8.31 5.22
CA ARG A 60 -4.50 6.94 4.99
C ARG A 60 -5.88 6.97 4.34
N MET A 61 -6.10 6.13 3.34
CA MET A 61 -7.37 5.97 2.65
C MET A 61 -7.73 4.49 2.54
N ALA A 62 -8.90 4.12 3.05
CA ALA A 62 -9.49 2.80 2.79
C ALA A 62 -10.40 2.88 1.56
N ILE A 63 -10.27 1.91 0.67
CA ILE A 63 -11.07 1.78 -0.55
C ILE A 63 -11.44 0.33 -0.80
N ASN A 64 -12.53 0.11 -1.51
CA ASN A 64 -12.92 -1.23 -1.98
C ASN A 64 -12.32 -1.54 -3.36
N GLU A 65 -12.50 -2.79 -3.82
CA GLU A 65 -12.02 -3.25 -5.13
C GLU A 65 -12.58 -2.45 -6.31
N LYS A 66 -13.87 -2.08 -6.27
CA LYS A 66 -14.52 -1.31 -7.35
C LYS A 66 -13.90 0.09 -7.47
N GLU A 67 -13.67 0.75 -6.33
CA GLU A 67 -13.00 2.05 -6.27
C GLU A 67 -11.55 1.95 -6.76
N LEU A 68 -10.81 0.91 -6.33
CA LEU A 68 -9.44 0.68 -6.78
C LEU A 68 -9.37 0.56 -8.31
N HIS A 69 -10.23 -0.27 -8.91
CA HIS A 69 -10.23 -0.50 -10.35
C HIS A 69 -10.63 0.76 -11.15
N LYS A 70 -11.64 1.48 -10.67
CA LYS A 70 -12.19 2.67 -11.34
C LYS A 70 -11.25 3.87 -11.28
N TYR A 71 -10.60 4.11 -10.14
CA TYR A 71 -9.85 5.36 -9.91
C TYR A 71 -8.33 5.20 -9.95
N PHE A 72 -7.78 4.00 -9.82
CA PHE A 72 -6.33 3.81 -9.67
C PHE A 72 -5.73 2.94 -10.78
N VAL A 73 -4.45 3.21 -11.10
CA VAL A 73 -3.59 2.39 -11.96
C VAL A 73 -2.35 1.98 -11.17
N ARG A 74 -1.93 0.72 -11.32
CA ARG A 74 -0.67 0.22 -10.77
C ARG A 74 0.48 0.60 -11.71
N PHE A 75 1.63 0.99 -11.15
CA PHE A 75 2.84 1.31 -11.90
C PHE A 75 4.09 0.85 -11.15
#